data_AF-A0A359LN11-F1
#
_entry.id   AF-A0A359LN11-F1
#
_cell.length_a   1.000
_cell.length_b   1.000
_cell.length_c   1.000
_cell.angle_alpha   90.00
_cell.angle_beta   90.00
_cell.angle_gamma   90.00
#
_symmetry.space_group_name_H-M   'P 1'
#
loop_
_entity.id
_entity.type
_entity.pdbx_description
1 polymer ?
#
loop_
_entity_poly.entity_id
_entity_poly.type
_entity_poly.pdbx_seq_one_letter_code
_entity_poly.pdbx_strand_id
1 'polypeptide(L)'
;MQVVELKLKQASAVLGVSPKDLQNLVQLNVLKPSRKDACYWFDTRRLLEAKVTFYLKESLGASTEVLARFAKALSRDVSDEDWAKLRYLRLSSRPARGREAVEVRIPLRELARELDEQLPRAQLYQDLPRGRKRPDWKRELVRNLEAAADDLAGITYDEIQSAIRGYRAGKKGLPEVTVGGEKRPA
;
A
#
# COMPACT_ATOMS: atom_id res chain seq x y z
N MET A 1 9.54 -11.71 12.06
CA MET A 1 8.65 -11.98 10.92
C MET A 1 8.98 -13.28 10.25
N GLN A 2 7.96 -14.09 9.98
CA GLN A 2 8.10 -15.32 9.21
C GLN A 2 8.36 -15.00 7.73
N VAL A 3 9.19 -15.80 7.07
CA VAL A 3 9.43 -15.69 5.63
C VAL A 3 8.23 -16.30 4.90
N VAL A 4 7.48 -15.46 4.18
CA VAL A 4 6.27 -15.87 3.46
C VAL A 4 6.29 -15.30 2.05
N GLU A 5 5.58 -15.96 1.13
CA GLU A 5 5.30 -15.43 -0.21
C GLU A 5 3.79 -15.61 -0.49
N LEU A 6 3.08 -14.49 -0.61
CA LEU A 6 1.61 -14.46 -0.67
C LEU A 6 1.12 -13.87 -1.98
N LYS A 7 0.06 -14.43 -2.55
CA LYS A 7 -0.62 -13.82 -3.70
C LYS A 7 -1.43 -12.60 -3.27
N LEU A 8 -1.76 -11.72 -4.22
CA LEU A 8 -2.52 -10.48 -3.98
C LEU A 8 -3.70 -10.63 -3.00
N LYS A 9 -4.57 -11.63 -3.18
CA LYS A 9 -5.75 -11.84 -2.32
C LYS A 9 -5.39 -12.24 -0.89
N GLN A 10 -4.35 -13.06 -0.73
CA GLN A 10 -3.86 -13.48 0.58
C GLN A 10 -3.16 -12.31 1.26
N ALA A 11 -2.32 -11.59 0.52
CA ALA A 11 -1.64 -10.38 0.98
C ALA A 11 -2.65 -9.32 1.44
N SER A 12 -3.71 -9.06 0.68
CA SER A 12 -4.74 -8.10 1.07
C SER A 12 -5.47 -8.51 2.35
N ALA A 13 -5.76 -9.80 2.52
CA ALA A 13 -6.40 -10.32 3.73
C ALA A 13 -5.50 -10.21 4.97
N VAL A 14 -4.20 -10.47 4.81
CA VAL A 14 -3.20 -10.28 5.87
C VAL A 14 -3.06 -8.79 6.20
N LEU A 15 -3.02 -7.91 5.21
CA LEU A 15 -2.92 -6.46 5.42
C LEU A 15 -4.20 -5.82 5.96
N GLY A 16 -5.33 -6.53 5.94
CA GLY A 16 -6.63 -6.00 6.35
C GLY A 16 -7.21 -4.97 5.39
N VAL A 17 -6.80 -4.97 4.12
CA VAL A 17 -7.20 -3.99 3.10
C VAL A 17 -7.96 -4.65 1.96
N SER A 18 -8.70 -3.86 1.17
CA SER A 18 -9.36 -4.39 -0.01
C SER A 18 -8.32 -4.84 -1.07
N PRO A 19 -8.58 -5.94 -1.82
CA PRO A 19 -7.70 -6.36 -2.90
C PRO A 19 -7.49 -5.26 -3.96
N LYS A 20 -8.52 -4.43 -4.19
CA LYS A 20 -8.48 -3.31 -5.14
C LYS A 20 -7.49 -2.23 -4.68
N ASP A 21 -7.47 -1.88 -3.40
CA ASP A 21 -6.53 -0.89 -2.88
C ASP A 21 -5.08 -1.36 -2.97
N LEU A 22 -4.83 -2.62 -2.63
CA LEU A 22 -3.50 -3.21 -2.79
C LEU A 22 -3.09 -3.25 -4.27
N GLN A 23 -4.02 -3.61 -5.17
CA GLN A 23 -3.79 -3.59 -6.61
C GLN A 23 -3.48 -2.18 -7.14
N ASN A 24 -4.18 -1.15 -6.65
CA ASN A 24 -3.91 0.23 -7.03
C ASN A 24 -2.48 0.66 -6.68
N LEU A 25 -1.98 0.28 -5.49
CA LEU A 25 -0.61 0.58 -5.10
C LEU A 25 0.42 -0.08 -6.03
N VAL A 26 0.15 -1.29 -6.52
CA VAL A 26 1.01 -1.96 -7.50
C VAL A 26 0.94 -1.28 -8.87
N GLN A 27 -0.27 -1.00 -9.36
CA GLN A 27 -0.48 -0.37 -10.67
C GLN A 27 0.11 1.04 -10.75
N LEU A 28 0.08 1.77 -9.63
CA LEU A 28 0.64 3.12 -9.52
C LEU A 28 2.14 3.12 -9.18
N ASN A 29 2.81 1.95 -9.26
CA ASN A 29 4.23 1.78 -8.99
C ASN A 29 4.68 2.22 -7.58
N VAL A 30 3.75 2.25 -6.62
CA VAL A 30 4.06 2.47 -5.20
C VAL A 30 4.71 1.21 -4.63
N LEU A 31 4.11 0.05 -4.91
CA LEU A 31 4.66 -1.25 -4.53
C LEU A 31 5.14 -2.00 -5.75
N LYS A 32 6.25 -2.73 -5.62
CA LYS A 32 6.86 -3.52 -6.69
C LYS A 32 7.03 -4.99 -6.26
N PRO A 33 5.92 -5.73 -6.09
CA PRO A 33 5.96 -7.17 -5.83
C PRO A 33 6.56 -7.92 -7.01
N SER A 34 7.04 -9.13 -6.76
CA SER A 34 7.50 -10.03 -7.83
C SER A 34 6.30 -10.50 -8.66
N ARG A 35 6.52 -10.78 -9.95
CA ARG A 35 5.49 -11.30 -10.84
C ARG A 35 5.89 -12.69 -11.33
N LYS A 36 5.08 -13.70 -11.03
CA LYS A 36 5.27 -15.10 -11.45
C LYS A 36 3.95 -15.62 -12.00
N ASP A 37 3.97 -16.23 -13.18
CA ASP A 37 2.79 -16.81 -13.84
C ASP A 37 1.57 -15.87 -13.90
N ALA A 38 1.82 -14.63 -14.33
CA ALA A 38 0.86 -13.53 -14.40
C ALA A 38 0.24 -13.08 -13.06
N CYS A 39 0.62 -13.66 -11.93
CA CYS A 39 0.20 -13.24 -10.58
C CYS A 39 1.26 -12.36 -9.91
N TYR A 40 0.81 -11.42 -9.07
CA TYR A 40 1.68 -10.69 -8.16
C TYR A 40 1.88 -11.46 -6.85
N TRP A 41 3.14 -11.53 -6.43
CA TRP A 41 3.58 -12.22 -5.22
C TRP A 41 4.29 -11.25 -4.28
N PHE A 42 3.85 -11.26 -3.03
CA PHE A 42 4.30 -10.38 -1.97
C PHE A 42 5.10 -11.19 -0.97
N ASP A 43 6.39 -10.93 -0.91
CA ASP A 43 7.24 -11.43 0.16
C ASP A 43 7.03 -10.64 1.46
N THR A 44 7.63 -11.10 2.55
CA THR A 44 7.57 -10.46 3.87
C THR A 44 7.95 -8.97 3.83
N ARG A 45 8.96 -8.60 3.04
CA ARG A 45 9.40 -7.20 2.89
C ARG A 45 8.33 -6.37 2.21
N ARG A 46 7.77 -6.85 1.10
CA ARG A 46 6.72 -6.16 0.35
C ARG A 46 5.43 -6.04 1.15
N LEU A 47 5.12 -7.00 2.01
CA LEU A 47 4.01 -6.87 2.95
C LEU A 47 4.25 -5.77 3.98
N LEU A 48 5.46 -5.67 4.54
CA LEU A 48 5.80 -4.62 5.49
C LEU A 48 5.83 -3.22 4.83
N GLU A 49 6.40 -3.11 3.62
CA GLU A 49 6.36 -1.88 2.81
C GLU A 49 4.90 -1.47 2.52
N ALA A 50 4.03 -2.42 2.18
CA ALA A 50 2.61 -2.17 1.98
C ALA A 50 1.94 -1.67 3.26
N LYS A 51 2.19 -2.32 4.40
CA LYS A 51 1.64 -1.94 5.71
C LYS A 51 2.05 -0.52 6.09
N VAL A 52 3.32 -0.17 5.91
CA VAL A 52 3.84 1.20 6.11
C VAL A 52 3.15 2.20 5.17
N THR A 53 2.98 1.84 3.90
CA THR A 53 2.32 2.70 2.91
C THR A 53 0.87 2.99 3.30
N PHE A 54 0.13 1.97 3.75
CA PHE A 54 -1.24 2.14 4.24
C PHE A 54 -1.30 2.98 5.51
N TYR A 55 -0.40 2.73 6.47
CA TYR A 55 -0.28 3.56 7.67
C TYR A 55 -0.09 5.04 7.33
N LEU A 56 0.77 5.37 6.36
CA LEU A 56 0.98 6.75 5.93
C LEU A 56 -0.22 7.33 5.19
N LYS A 57 -0.88 6.52 4.36
CA LYS A 57 -2.11 6.93 3.66
C LYS A 57 -3.20 7.31 4.69
N GLU A 58 -3.38 6.50 5.72
CA GLU A 58 -4.39 6.71 6.77
C GLU A 58 -4.01 7.86 7.71
N SER A 59 -2.76 7.92 8.15
CA SER A 59 -2.31 8.91 9.16
C SER A 59 -2.14 10.31 8.58
N LEU A 60 -1.68 10.42 7.33
CA LEU A 60 -1.33 11.71 6.72
C LEU A 60 -2.29 12.14 5.60
N GLY A 61 -3.26 11.30 5.23
CA GLY A 61 -4.09 11.54 4.04
C GLY A 61 -3.25 11.65 2.76
N ALA A 62 -2.07 11.02 2.74
CA ALA A 62 -1.07 11.24 1.70
C ALA A 62 -1.58 10.83 0.31
N SER A 63 -1.35 11.70 -0.68
CA SER A 63 -1.69 11.38 -2.07
C SER A 63 -0.84 10.22 -2.59
N THR A 64 -1.36 9.48 -3.58
CA THR A 64 -0.64 8.31 -4.11
C THR A 64 0.70 8.67 -4.74
N GLU A 65 0.86 9.89 -5.24
CA GLU A 65 2.14 10.37 -5.76
C GLU A 65 3.19 10.56 -4.66
N VAL A 66 2.78 11.11 -3.51
CA VAL A 66 3.67 11.24 -2.34
C VAL A 66 4.05 9.86 -1.81
N LEU A 67 3.09 8.94 -1.72
CA LEU A 67 3.34 7.56 -1.35
C LEU A 67 4.32 6.85 -2.31
N ALA A 68 4.21 7.09 -3.62
CA ALA A 68 5.14 6.53 -4.61
C ALA A 68 6.57 7.06 -4.43
N ARG A 69 6.74 8.36 -4.19
CA ARG A 69 8.06 8.97 -3.91
C ARG A 69 8.67 8.39 -2.64
N PHE A 70 7.84 8.24 -1.61
CA PHE A 70 8.25 7.66 -0.35
C PHE A 70 8.67 6.19 -0.49
N ALA A 71 7.85 5.36 -1.13
CA ALA A 71 8.16 3.95 -1.35
C ALA A 71 9.44 3.77 -2.18
N LYS A 72 9.67 4.64 -3.18
CA LYS A 72 10.92 4.65 -3.96
C LYS A 72 12.14 4.92 -3.09
N ALA A 73 12.08 5.94 -2.24
CA ALA A 73 13.18 6.30 -1.34
C ALA A 73 13.43 5.20 -0.29
N LEU A 74 12.37 4.64 0.29
CA LEU A 74 12.45 3.47 1.17
C LEU A 74 13.18 2.27 0.53
N SER A 75 12.82 1.94 -0.70
CA SER A 75 13.42 0.81 -1.41
C SER A 75 14.91 1.00 -1.71
N ARG A 76 15.37 2.25 -1.79
CA ARG A 76 16.75 2.62 -2.07
C ARG A 76 17.60 2.68 -0.81
N ASP A 77 17.05 3.26 0.27
CA ASP A 77 17.83 3.75 1.40
C ASP A 77 17.84 2.79 2.59
N VAL A 78 16.98 1.75 2.59
CA VAL A 78 16.87 0.78 3.70
C VAL A 78 17.10 -0.64 3.18
N SER A 79 18.19 -1.26 3.66
CA SER A 79 18.55 -2.65 3.36
C SER A 79 17.67 -3.64 4.15
N ASP A 80 17.54 -4.88 3.65
CA ASP A 80 16.72 -5.93 4.29
C ASP A 80 17.12 -6.23 5.74
N GLU A 81 18.41 -6.16 6.04
CA GLU A 81 18.95 -6.35 7.39
C GLU A 81 18.64 -5.19 8.33
N ASP A 82 18.51 -3.97 7.79
CA ASP A 82 18.15 -2.80 8.57
C ASP A 82 16.64 -2.80 8.89
N TRP A 83 15.77 -3.23 7.97
CA TRP A 83 14.31 -3.32 8.19
C TRP A 83 13.95 -4.14 9.43
N ALA A 84 14.64 -5.25 9.68
CA ALA A 84 14.37 -6.12 10.82
C ALA A 84 14.84 -5.53 12.16
N LYS A 85 15.77 -4.57 12.15
CA LYS A 85 16.42 -3.99 13.34
C LYS A 85 15.85 -2.63 13.72
N LEU A 86 15.18 -1.94 12.79
CA LEU A 86 14.64 -0.61 12.99
C LEU A 86 13.36 -0.64 13.83
N ARG A 87 13.36 0.11 14.95
CA ARG A 87 12.14 0.31 15.76
C ARG A 87 11.20 1.31 15.09
N TYR A 88 11.77 2.39 14.56
CA TYR A 88 11.06 3.44 13.86
C TYR A 88 11.74 3.72 12.53
N LEU A 89 10.94 4.08 11.53
CA LEU A 89 11.43 4.71 10.31
C LEU A 89 11.18 6.21 10.42
N ARG A 90 12.20 7.02 10.17
CA ARG A 90 12.14 8.48 10.26
C ARG A 90 12.03 9.09 8.87
N LEU A 91 11.08 10.00 8.74
CA LEU A 91 10.90 10.85 7.59
C LEU A 91 11.16 12.27 8.01
N SER A 92 12.11 12.95 7.39
CA SER A 92 12.40 14.36 7.67
C SER A 92 12.25 15.20 6.41
N SER A 93 11.59 16.35 6.54
CA SER A 93 11.59 17.35 5.48
C SER A 93 12.95 18.06 5.42
N ARG A 94 13.33 18.56 4.24
CA ARG A 94 14.52 19.40 4.05
C ARG A 94 14.09 20.82 3.68
N PRO A 95 13.70 21.65 4.65
CA PRO A 95 13.22 22.99 4.36
C PRO A 95 14.37 23.96 4.02
N ALA A 96 14.05 25.06 3.35
CA ALA A 96 14.99 26.15 3.09
C ALA A 96 15.52 26.79 4.40
N ARG A 97 16.69 27.44 4.34
CA ARG A 97 17.34 28.07 5.51
C ARG A 97 16.35 28.89 6.35
N GLY A 98 16.32 28.63 7.65
CA GLY A 98 15.51 29.36 8.63
C GLY A 98 14.14 28.73 8.96
N ARG A 99 13.82 27.54 8.41
CA ARG A 99 12.60 26.79 8.75
C ARG A 99 12.93 25.48 9.45
N GLU A 100 12.10 25.10 10.41
CA GLU A 100 12.23 23.83 11.12
C GLU A 100 11.81 22.65 10.23
N ALA A 101 12.59 21.56 10.31
CA ALA A 101 12.27 20.32 9.61
C ALA A 101 11.11 19.62 10.31
N VAL A 102 10.11 19.21 9.52
CA VAL A 102 9.02 18.38 10.00
C VAL A 102 9.48 16.93 9.97
N GLU A 103 9.26 16.24 11.08
CA GLU A 103 9.61 14.83 11.22
C GLU A 103 8.37 13.97 11.42
N VAL A 104 8.27 12.89 10.65
CA VAL A 104 7.28 11.83 10.84
C VAL A 104 8.02 10.55 11.25
N ARG A 105 7.57 9.94 12.35
CA ARG A 105 8.07 8.65 12.84
C ARG A 105 7.04 7.58 12.58
N ILE A 106 7.45 6.52 11.89
CA ILE A 106 6.61 5.37 11.58
C ILE A 106 7.03 4.21 12.49
N PRO A 107 6.11 3.60 13.26
CA PRO A 107 6.42 2.56 14.24
C PRO A 107 6.61 1.19 13.58
N LEU A 108 7.75 1.00 12.92
CA LEU A 108 8.01 -0.17 12.09
C LEU A 108 7.88 -1.50 12.85
N ARG A 109 8.39 -1.57 14.10
CA ARG A 109 8.33 -2.79 14.91
C ARG A 109 6.89 -3.18 15.26
N GLU A 110 6.02 -2.20 15.52
CA GLU A 110 4.61 -2.45 15.85
C GLU A 110 3.86 -2.91 14.60
N LEU A 111 4.07 -2.23 13.47
CA LEU A 111 3.50 -2.64 12.17
C LEU A 111 3.94 -4.05 11.76
N ALA A 112 5.20 -4.42 11.99
CA ALA A 112 5.71 -5.76 11.73
C ALA A 112 5.07 -6.81 12.64
N ARG A 113 4.87 -6.48 13.92
CA ARG A 113 4.20 -7.36 14.88
C ARG A 113 2.73 -7.58 14.50
N GLU A 114 1.99 -6.52 14.19
CA GLU A 114 0.60 -6.62 13.72
C GLU A 114 0.51 -7.51 12.46
N LEU A 115 1.46 -7.34 11.55
CA LEU A 115 1.51 -8.12 10.32
C LEU A 115 1.74 -9.60 10.62
N ASP A 116 2.68 -9.94 11.52
CA ASP A 116 2.92 -11.31 11.99
C ASP A 116 1.68 -11.93 12.65
N GLU A 117 0.96 -11.17 13.49
CA GLU A 117 -0.30 -11.60 14.11
C GLU A 117 -1.42 -11.87 13.07
N GLN A 118 -1.37 -11.17 11.93
CA GLN A 118 -2.35 -11.30 10.86
C GLN A 118 -1.99 -12.37 9.81
N LEU A 119 -0.75 -12.87 9.77
CA LEU A 119 -0.29 -13.89 8.81
C LEU A 119 -1.20 -15.13 8.72
N PRO A 120 -1.74 -15.69 9.82
CA PRO A 120 -2.62 -16.86 9.75
C PRO A 120 -3.86 -16.65 8.87
N ARG A 121 -4.32 -15.40 8.69
CA ARG A 121 -5.47 -15.08 7.83
C ARG A 121 -5.26 -15.48 6.37
N ALA A 122 -4.00 -15.53 5.90
CA ALA A 122 -3.69 -15.95 4.52
C ALA A 122 -4.24 -17.33 4.17
N GLN A 123 -4.33 -18.23 5.16
CA GLN A 123 -4.81 -19.61 4.97
C GLN A 123 -6.30 -19.67 4.59
N LEU A 124 -7.10 -18.71 5.05
CA LEU A 124 -8.54 -18.64 4.75
C LEU A 124 -8.83 -18.16 3.32
N TYR A 125 -7.82 -17.57 2.67
CA TYR A 125 -7.93 -16.92 1.36
C TYR A 125 -7.12 -17.63 0.28
N GLN A 126 -6.82 -18.92 0.47
CA GLN A 126 -6.21 -19.75 -0.58
C GLN A 126 -7.09 -19.75 -1.84
N ASP A 127 -6.43 -19.63 -2.99
CA ASP A 127 -7.08 -19.77 -4.29
C ASP A 127 -7.69 -21.16 -4.40
N LEU A 128 -8.90 -21.23 -4.95
CA LEU A 128 -9.47 -22.52 -5.30
C LEU A 128 -8.67 -23.14 -6.46
N PRO A 129 -8.60 -24.49 -6.52
CA PRO A 129 -8.07 -25.18 -7.68
C PRO A 129 -8.73 -24.67 -8.96
N ARG A 130 -7.91 -24.47 -10.01
CA ARG A 130 -8.37 -24.07 -11.35
C ARG A 130 -9.58 -24.93 -11.76
N GLY A 131 -10.69 -24.27 -12.12
CA GLY A 131 -11.92 -24.93 -12.57
C GLY A 131 -13.00 -25.13 -11.50
N ARG A 132 -12.67 -25.02 -10.21
CA ARG A 132 -13.68 -25.06 -9.15
C ARG A 132 -14.08 -23.65 -8.75
N LYS A 133 -15.28 -23.23 -9.15
CA LYS A 133 -15.87 -21.97 -8.72
C LYS A 133 -16.39 -22.13 -7.28
N ARG A 134 -16.22 -21.10 -6.42
CA ARG A 134 -16.78 -21.12 -5.06
C ARG A 134 -18.30 -21.37 -5.14
N PRO A 135 -18.90 -22.13 -4.21
CA PRO A 135 -20.35 -22.12 -4.03
C PRO A 135 -20.83 -20.65 -3.99
N ASP A 136 -21.93 -20.35 -4.69
CA ASP A 136 -22.53 -19.01 -4.77
C ASP A 136 -21.74 -17.88 -5.49
N TRP A 137 -20.61 -18.16 -6.14
CA TRP A 137 -19.82 -17.12 -6.84
C TRP A 137 -20.63 -16.27 -7.85
N LYS A 138 -21.67 -16.84 -8.47
CA LYS A 138 -22.57 -16.11 -9.39
C LYS A 138 -23.42 -15.08 -8.65
N ARG A 139 -23.92 -15.43 -7.46
CA ARG A 139 -24.74 -14.54 -6.63
C ARG A 139 -23.90 -13.39 -6.07
N GLU A 140 -22.67 -13.68 -5.63
CA GLU A 140 -21.73 -12.62 -5.21
C GLU A 140 -21.37 -11.67 -6.36
N LEU A 141 -21.12 -12.22 -7.56
CA LEU A 141 -20.81 -11.39 -8.73
C LEU A 141 -21.96 -10.46 -9.10
N VAL A 142 -23.19 -10.99 -9.16
CA VAL A 142 -24.39 -10.19 -9.45
C VAL A 142 -24.58 -9.10 -8.40
N ARG A 143 -24.48 -9.44 -7.12
CA ARG A 143 -24.59 -8.47 -6.01
C ARG A 143 -23.55 -7.35 -6.10
N ASN A 144 -22.31 -7.68 -6.44
CA ASN A 144 -21.24 -6.69 -6.57
C ASN A 144 -21.43 -5.79 -7.79
N LEU A 145 -21.97 -6.33 -8.89
CA LEU A 145 -22.29 -5.56 -10.10
C LEU A 145 -23.47 -4.63 -9.86
N GLU A 146 -24.50 -5.09 -9.16
CA GLU A 146 -25.66 -4.27 -8.75
C GLU A 146 -25.21 -3.14 -7.83
N ALA A 147 -24.42 -3.43 -6.79
CA ALA A 147 -23.87 -2.40 -5.91
C ALA A 147 -23.01 -1.37 -6.66
N ALA A 148 -22.18 -1.82 -7.60
CA ALA A 148 -21.37 -0.91 -8.42
C ALA A 148 -22.21 -0.08 -9.39
N ALA A 149 -23.34 -0.61 -9.88
CA ALA A 149 -24.28 0.12 -10.72
C ALA A 149 -25.03 1.18 -9.91
N ASP A 150 -25.42 0.85 -8.67
CA ASP A 150 -26.05 1.78 -7.73
C ASP A 150 -25.08 2.92 -7.33
N ASP A 151 -23.80 2.60 -7.08
CA ASP A 151 -22.77 3.61 -6.78
C ASP A 151 -22.52 4.57 -7.96
N LEU A 152 -22.82 4.13 -9.19
CA LEU A 152 -22.70 4.94 -10.42
C LEU A 152 -24.03 5.58 -10.82
N ALA A 153 -25.14 5.23 -10.17
CA ALA A 153 -26.44 5.79 -10.45
C ALA A 153 -26.48 7.25 -10.00
N GLY A 154 -26.56 8.16 -10.96
CA GLY A 154 -26.64 9.61 -10.71
C GLY A 154 -25.36 10.39 -11.01
N ILE A 155 -24.26 9.73 -11.37
CA ILE A 155 -23.05 10.43 -11.84
C ILE A 155 -23.21 10.77 -13.32
N THR A 156 -23.22 12.06 -13.62
CA THR A 156 -23.29 12.56 -15.00
C THR A 156 -21.92 12.59 -15.66
N TYR A 157 -21.90 12.54 -16.99
CA TYR A 157 -20.66 12.60 -17.77
C TYR A 157 -19.84 13.89 -17.51
N ASP A 158 -20.54 15.00 -17.25
CA ASP A 158 -19.91 16.30 -16.98
C ASP A 158 -19.21 16.34 -15.62
N GLU A 159 -19.77 15.68 -14.61
CA GLU A 159 -19.15 15.53 -13.28
C GLU A 159 -17.86 14.72 -13.37
N ILE A 160 -17.84 13.65 -14.18
CA ILE A 160 -16.64 12.85 -14.45
C ILE A 160 -15.56 13.73 -15.11
N GLN A 161 -15.92 14.51 -16.13
CA GLN A 161 -14.99 15.38 -16.84
C GLN A 161 -14.44 16.52 -15.97
N SER A 162 -15.28 17.08 -15.09
CA SER A 162 -14.89 18.12 -14.14
C SER A 162 -13.89 17.59 -13.11
N ALA A 163 -14.16 16.41 -12.54
CA ALA A 163 -13.25 15.74 -11.60
C ALA A 163 -11.87 15.45 -12.23
N ILE A 164 -11.84 14.96 -13.47
CA ILE A 164 -10.59 14.69 -14.21
C ILE A 164 -9.79 15.98 -14.44
N ARG A 165 -10.46 17.08 -14.82
CA ARG A 165 -9.80 18.38 -15.02
C ARG A 165 -9.23 18.94 -13.72
N GLY A 166 -9.97 18.87 -12.62
CA GLY A 166 -9.50 19.29 -11.29
C GLY A 166 -8.28 18.52 -10.82
N TYR A 167 -8.27 17.19 -11.02
CA TYR A 167 -7.14 16.33 -10.68
C TYR A 167 -5.85 16.70 -11.46
N ARG A 168 -5.97 17.04 -12.76
CA ARG A 168 -4.82 17.44 -13.59
C ARG A 168 -4.23 18.80 -13.18
N ALA A 169 -5.06 19.72 -12.69
CA ALA A 169 -4.61 21.04 -12.25
C ALA A 169 -3.78 20.97 -10.95
N GLY A 170 -4.16 20.11 -10.00
CA GLY A 170 -3.48 19.95 -8.70
C GLY A 170 -2.10 19.27 -8.78
N LYS A 171 -1.78 18.61 -9.89
CA LYS A 171 -0.54 17.83 -10.06
C LYS A 171 0.72 18.68 -10.31
N LYS A 172 0.58 19.99 -10.53
CA LYS A 172 1.69 20.88 -10.92
C LYS A 172 2.60 21.35 -9.77
N GLY A 173 2.37 20.95 -8.52
CA GLY A 173 3.02 21.59 -7.35
C GLY A 173 3.50 20.68 -6.23
N LEU A 174 4.01 19.47 -6.50
CA LEU A 174 4.43 18.54 -5.42
C LEU A 174 5.94 18.58 -5.13
N PRO A 175 6.37 18.79 -3.87
CA PRO A 175 7.78 18.93 -3.48
C PRO A 175 8.55 17.59 -3.37
N GLU A 176 9.88 17.64 -3.50
CA GLU A 176 10.78 16.49 -3.39
C GLU A 176 10.89 15.96 -1.96
N VAL A 177 10.91 14.63 -1.79
CA VAL A 177 11.02 13.92 -0.50
C VAL A 177 12.28 13.05 -0.50
N THR A 178 13.06 13.07 0.59
CA THR A 178 14.22 12.20 0.82
C THR A 178 14.01 11.41 2.13
N VAL A 179 14.44 10.15 2.19
CA VAL A 179 14.29 9.25 3.34
C VAL A 179 15.66 8.97 3.94
N GLY A 180 15.74 8.79 5.27
CA GLY A 180 16.98 8.42 5.96
C GLY A 180 16.70 7.59 7.21
N GLY A 181 17.58 6.64 7.54
CA GLY A 181 17.49 5.81 8.74
C GLY A 181 18.33 6.34 9.89
N GLU A 182 17.88 6.17 11.14
CA GLU A 182 18.60 6.56 12.36
C GLU A 182 19.08 5.30 13.10
N LYS A 183 20.41 5.16 13.27
CA LYS A 183 21.04 4.16 14.16
C LYS A 183 21.36 4.84 15.49
N ARG A 184 21.21 4.08 16.58
CA ARG A 184 21.40 4.52 17.97
C ARG A 184 22.79 5.15 18.17
N PRO A 185 22.94 6.28 18.89
CA PRO A 185 24.24 6.64 19.45
C PRO A 185 24.65 5.61 20.51
N ALA A 186 25.96 5.44 20.64
CA ALA A 186 26.66 4.41 21.44
C ALA A 186 26.16 4.26 22.88
#